data_AF-A0A1Z9EHX7-F1
#
_entry.id   AF-A0A1Z9EHX7-F1
#
_cell.length_a   1.000
_cell.length_b   1.000
_cell.length_c   1.000
_cell.angle_alpha   90.00
_cell.angle_beta   90.00
_cell.angle_gamma   90.00
#
_symmetry.space_group_name_H-M   'P 1'
#
loop_
_entity.id
_entity.type
_entity.pdbx_description
1 polymer ?
#
loop_
_entity_poly.entity_id
_entity_poly.type
_entity_poly.pdbx_seq_one_letter_code
_entity_poly.pdbx_strand_id
1 'polypeptide(L)' 'MEKVYHIYAKQECLYNNLSEDQFSNTWETLKGMVGLMKTDYELEDLSYEEVTRHHGGAGVVSSTEPDGSDSY' A
#
# COMPACT_ATOMS: atom_id res chain seq x y z
N MET A 1 1.65 -13.92 8.30
CA MET A 1 1.07 -12.97 7.34
C MET A 1 0.57 -11.81 8.16
N GLU A 2 1.05 -10.61 7.89
CA GLU A 2 0.65 -9.40 8.61
C GLU A 2 -0.27 -8.59 7.69
N LYS A 3 -1.47 -8.27 8.17
CA LYS A 3 -2.42 -7.43 7.43
C LYS A 3 -2.07 -5.97 7.70
N VAL A 4 -1.86 -5.22 6.63
CA VAL A 4 -1.63 -3.77 6.71
C VAL A 4 -2.52 -3.03 5.72
N TYR A 5 -2.66 -1.73 5.94
CA TYR A 5 -3.53 -0.87 5.15
C TYR A 5 -2.73 0.28 4.55
N HIS A 6 -3.13 0.68 3.35
CA HIS A 6 -2.62 1.87 2.68
C HIS A 6 -3.79 2.79 2.34
N ILE A 7 -3.66 4.08 2.64
CA ILE A 7 -4.66 5.11 2.38
C ILE A 7 -4.16 5.98 1.23
N TYR A 8 -5.05 6.25 0.28
CA TYR A 8 -4.82 7.07 -0.89
C TYR A 8 -5.84 8.20 -0.96
N ALA A 9 -5.43 9.30 -1.59
CA ALA A 9 -6.33 10.31 -2.12
C ALA A 9 -6.04 10.47 -3.62
N LYS A 10 -7.05 10.21 -4.46
CA LYS A 10 -6.89 10.14 -5.92
C LYS A 10 -5.78 9.16 -6.33
N GLN A 11 -4.62 9.68 -6.75
CA GLN A 11 -3.46 8.89 -7.19
C GLN A 11 -2.27 8.99 -6.22
N GLU A 12 -2.44 9.67 -5.08
CA GLU A 12 -1.38 9.88 -4.10
C GLU A 12 -1.56 8.98 -2.89
N CYS A 13 -0.48 8.31 -2.47
CA CYS A 13 -0.45 7.56 -1.22
C CYS A 13 -0.22 8.52 -0.05
N LEU A 14 -1.20 8.62 0.85
CA LEU A 14 -1.09 9.48 2.03
C LEU A 14 -0.44 8.73 3.20
N TYR A 15 -0.82 7.47 3.40
CA TYR A 15 -0.30 6.62 4.46
C TYR A 15 -0.11 5.20 3.96
N ASN A 16 1.02 4.59 4.29
CA ASN A 16 1.33 3.22 3.92
C ASN A 16 1.54 2.35 5.14
N ASN A 17 1.21 1.06 5.03
CA ASN A 17 1.57 0.03 6.02
C ASN A 17 1.03 0.27 7.43
N LEU A 18 -0.18 0.82 7.52
CA LEU A 18 -0.85 0.99 8.80
C LEU A 18 -1.29 -0.38 9.33
N SER A 19 -1.10 -0.61 10.63
CA SER A 19 -1.84 -1.70 11.30
C SER A 19 -3.34 -1.42 11.27
N GLU A 20 -4.17 -2.40 11.57
CA GLU A 20 -5.63 -2.23 11.62
C GLU A 20 -6.07 -1.12 12.60
N ASP A 21 -5.47 -1.09 13.79
CA ASP A 21 -5.75 -0.05 14.81
C ASP A 21 -5.33 1.34 14.34
N GLN A 22 -4.16 1.44 13.67
CA GLN A 22 -3.69 2.70 13.10
C GLN A 22 -4.60 3.15 11.97
N PHE A 23 -4.98 2.23 11.08
CA PHE A 23 -5.87 2.50 9.97
C PHE A 23 -7.21 3.07 10.45
N SER A 24 -7.87 2.41 11.41
CA SER A 24 -9.17 2.86 11.91
C SER A 24 -9.10 4.30 12.45
N ASN A 25 -8.11 4.60 13.29
CA ASN A 25 -7.95 5.94 13.86
C ASN A 25 -7.58 6.99 12.81
N THR A 26 -6.64 6.67 11.92
CA THR A 26 -6.21 7.58 10.85
C THR A 26 -7.36 7.85 9.88
N TRP A 27 -8.11 6.82 9.47
CA TRP A 27 -9.21 6.93 8.53
C TRP A 27 -10.35 7.80 9.06
N GLU A 28 -10.78 7.62 10.31
CA GLU A 28 -11.80 8.48 10.93
C GLU A 28 -11.32 9.92 11.05
N THR A 29 -10.06 10.13 11.44
CA THR A 29 -9.47 11.48 11.53
C THR A 29 -9.42 12.15 10.17
N LEU A 30 -9.00 11.43 9.14
CA LEU A 30 -8.85 11.95 7.79
C LEU A 30 -10.21 12.34 7.20
N LYS A 31 -11.24 11.51 7.41
CA LYS A 31 -12.61 11.87 7.03
C LYS A 31 -13.17 13.09 7.78
N GLY A 32 -12.76 13.32 9.02
CA GLY A 32 -13.17 14.51 9.78
C GLY A 32 -12.44 15.78 9.34
N MET A 33 -11.20 15.65 8.84
CA MET A 33 -10.35 16.77 8.46
C MET A 33 -10.46 17.16 6.98
N VAL A 34 -10.79 16.22 6.10
CA VAL A 34 -11.08 16.50 4.69
C VAL A 34 -12.36 17.32 4.61
N GLY A 35 -12.25 18.52 4.00
CA GLY A 35 -13.28 19.55 4.00
C GLY A 35 -13.06 20.66 5.03
N LEU A 36 -12.23 20.43 6.07
CA LEU A 36 -11.77 21.49 6.98
C LEU A 36 -10.43 22.06 6.53
N MET A 37 -9.52 21.18 6.09
CA MET A 37 -8.28 21.59 5.44
C MET A 37 -8.56 21.84 3.96
N LYS A 38 -8.02 22.92 3.39
CA LYS A 38 -8.06 23.21 1.94
C LYS A 38 -7.14 22.24 1.19
N THR A 39 -7.46 20.96 1.23
CA THR A 39 -6.79 19.90 0.51
C THR A 39 -7.35 19.83 -0.90
N ASP A 40 -6.54 19.43 -1.88
CA ASP A 40 -6.96 19.23 -3.28
C ASP A 40 -7.72 17.91 -3.50
N TYR A 41 -8.24 17.29 -2.43
CA TYR A 41 -9.01 16.05 -2.45
C TYR A 41 -10.19 16.14 -1.49
N GLU A 42 -11.30 15.54 -1.92
CA GLU A 42 -12.56 15.46 -1.18
C GLU A 42 -12.71 14.08 -0.51
N LEU A 43 -13.73 13.92 0.32
CA LEU A 43 -13.98 12.65 1.01
C LEU A 43 -14.17 11.47 0.05
N GLU A 44 -14.77 11.75 -1.09
CA GLU A 44 -15.07 10.78 -2.14
C GLU A 44 -13.80 10.32 -2.89
N ASP A 45 -12.73 11.12 -2.82
CA ASP A 45 -11.44 10.80 -3.42
C ASP A 45 -10.59 9.88 -2.54
N LEU A 46 -11.00 9.67 -1.28
CA LEU A 46 -10.29 8.80 -0.35
C LEU A 46 -10.56 7.33 -0.66
N SER A 47 -9.50 6.55 -0.71
CA SER A 47 -9.57 5.11 -0.87
C SER A 47 -8.53 4.42 -0.01
N TYR A 48 -8.69 3.11 0.19
CA TYR A 48 -7.70 2.30 0.87
C TYR A 48 -7.59 0.92 0.25
N GLU A 49 -6.45 0.27 0.44
CA GLU A 49 -6.26 -1.14 0.12
C GLU A 49 -5.77 -1.92 1.35
N GLU A 50 -6.13 -3.20 1.38
CA GLU A 50 -5.67 -4.14 2.38
C GLU A 50 -4.58 -5.02 1.77
N VAL A 51 -3.40 -5.03 2.39
CA VAL A 51 -2.23 -5.77 1.90
C VAL A 51 -1.83 -6.81 2.92
N THR A 52 -1.74 -8.05 2.46
CA THR A 52 -1.21 -9.13 3.29
C THR A 52 0.29 -9.27 3.05
N ARG A 53 1.09 -8.88 4.04
CA ARG A 53 2.54 -9.00 3.99
C ARG A 53 2.98 -10.39 4.41
N HIS A 54 3.78 -11.03 3.56
CA HIS A 54 4.55 -12.20 3.95
C HIS A 54 5.80 -11.70 4.67
N HIS A 55 5.98 -12.10 5.94
CA HIS A 55 7.23 -11.90 6.66
C HIS A 55 8.30 -12.80 6.03
N GLY A 56 8.99 -12.30 5.01
CA GLY A 56 10.04 -13.03 4.32
C GLY A 56 10.19 -12.50 2.90
N GLY A 57 11.31 -11.83 2.63
CA GLY A 57 11.61 -11.27 1.32
C GLY A 57 11.53 -12.34 0.24
N ALA A 58 10.68 -12.09 -0.75
CA ALA A 58 10.74 -12.74 -2.05
C ALA A 58 10.60 -11.64 -3.09
N GLY A 59 11.64 -10.81 -3.20
CA GLY A 59 11.99 -10.34 -4.53
C GLY A 59 12.27 -11.60 -5.32
N VAL A 60 11.37 -11.95 -6.24
CA VAL A 60 11.68 -12.93 -7.27
C VAL A 60 12.81 -12.30 -8.06
N VAL A 61 14.04 -12.61 -7.66
CA VAL A 61 15.18 -12.46 -8.55
C VAL A 61 14.87 -13.44 -9.67
N SER A 62 14.62 -12.93 -10.87
CA SER A 62 14.52 -13.78 -12.04
C SER A 62 15.93 -14.25 -12.37
N SER A 63 16.47 -15.21 -11.62
CA SER A 63 17.64 -15.98 -12.04
C SER A 63 17.19 -16.98 -13.09
N THR A 64 16.82 -16.49 -14.28
CA THR A 64 16.81 -17.35 -15.46
C THR A 64 18.25 -17.44 -15.91
N GLU A 65 19.02 -18.33 -15.30
CA GLU A 65 20.31 -18.74 -15.87
C GLU A 65 20.00 -19.34 -17.25
N PRO A 66 20.60 -18.83 -18.35
CA PRO A 66 20.39 -19.42 -19.66
C PRO A 66 20.97 -20.84 -19.67
N ASP A 67 20.26 -21.76 -20.32
CA ASP A 67 20.68 -23.16 -20.49
C ASP A 67 22.02 -23.18 -21.26
N GLY A 68 23.10 -23.44 -20.52
CA GLY A 68 24.46 -23.60 -21.06
C GLY A 68 24.65 -24.97 -21.68
N SER A 69 23.83 -25.32 -22.67
CA SER A 69 24.04 -26.54 -23.45
C SER A 69 25.25 -26.34 -24.38
N ASP A 70 26.39 -26.87 -23.96
CA ASP A 70 27.60 -27.00 -24.80
C ASP A 70 27.23 -27.77 -26.07
N SER A 71 27.23 -27.05 -27.20
CA SER A 71 27.09 -27.67 -28.52
C SER A 71 28.42 -28.33 -28.88
N TYR A 72 28.44 -29.67 -28.85
CA TYR A 72 29.50 -30.50 -29.47
C TYR A 72 29.10 -30.91 -30.89
#